data_AF-A0AA39NAI5-F1
#
_entry.id   AF-A0AA39NAI5-F1
#
_cell.length_a   1.000
_cell.length_b   1.000
_cell.length_c   1.000
_cell.angle_alpha   90.00
_cell.angle_beta   90.00
_cell.angle_gamma   90.00
#
_symmetry.space_group_name_H-M   'P 1'
#
loop_
_entity.id
_entity.type
_entity.pdbx_description
1 polymer ?
#
loop_
_entity_poly.entity_id
_entity_poly.type
_entity_poly.pdbx_seq_one_letter_code
_entity_poly.pdbx_strand_id
1 'polypeptide(L)'
;MDAIRIRFTKCGDVFQRFNFSDDTEEEVVFNSLPHSTIQVDVGVTELASSSNLDRGSAWYLGARTRTSNDEPGVQLAIKLATHIEVQPRTEQYEVAQSLKEEALFYSRYLKKLQGRVVPVHFGFWIGRTSWAVRFWNGVAIRGHAGWRSIRMKIGTPRFFFFHRKAFRQTFVRVHRMKFGAAIQALHDADVEHRQLDDRHHLLYNEGSGDVRIVDFTQATGRHVCQRQLPLIRYAACPSEKIMRCDELIQAGKLLGLFGSAPEDQDTDMKRACMFYKRQRALGLSHSLALEAQLQFLLRYRDNHWHRTGQLESLKLTGRPRSCTRHSPVTPEVIDTILKETGVSRRGSNSIRIRSNTFSP
;
A
#
# COMPACT_ATOMS: atom_id res chain seq x y z
N MET A 1 17.12 4.29 -33.53
CA MET A 1 17.47 5.10 -32.35
C MET A 1 18.47 4.29 -31.54
N ASP A 2 19.63 4.86 -31.27
CA ASP A 2 20.67 4.19 -30.49
C ASP A 2 20.21 3.99 -29.04
N ALA A 3 20.60 2.87 -28.43
CA ALA A 3 20.31 2.62 -27.01
C ALA A 3 20.96 3.72 -26.16
N ILE A 4 20.15 4.47 -25.42
CA ILE A 4 20.68 5.41 -24.42
C ILE A 4 21.34 4.56 -23.34
N ARG A 5 22.66 4.69 -23.18
CA ARG A 5 23.39 3.99 -22.13
C ARG A 5 23.61 4.93 -20.96
N ILE A 6 22.86 4.75 -19.88
CA ILE A 6 23.10 5.44 -18.62
C ILE A 6 23.95 4.51 -17.75
N ARG A 7 25.19 4.94 -17.43
CA ARG A 7 26.07 4.25 -16.48
C ARG A 7 25.95 4.94 -15.12
N PHE A 8 25.48 4.20 -14.12
CA PHE A 8 25.55 4.63 -12.73
C PHE A 8 26.76 3.93 -12.12
N THR A 9 27.85 4.64 -11.87
CA THR A 9 29.03 4.11 -11.18
C THR A 9 28.96 4.51 -9.70
N LYS A 10 29.07 3.53 -8.79
CA LYS A 10 29.31 3.80 -7.37
C LYS A 10 30.67 4.50 -7.27
N CYS A 11 30.63 5.78 -6.90
CA CYS A 11 31.63 6.82 -7.16
C CYS A 11 33.09 6.36 -7.29
N GLY A 12 33.56 6.48 -8.53
CA GLY A 12 34.80 7.14 -8.93
C GLY A 12 34.47 7.85 -10.25
N ASP A 13 34.14 9.14 -10.15
CA ASP A 13 33.81 10.12 -11.19
C ASP A 13 32.44 10.04 -11.94
N VAL A 14 31.71 11.17 -11.81
CA VAL A 14 30.52 11.71 -12.52
C VAL A 14 29.11 11.54 -11.92
N PHE A 15 28.89 10.78 -10.84
CA PHE A 15 27.61 10.82 -10.11
C PHE A 15 27.82 10.97 -8.60
N GLN A 16 27.60 12.17 -8.07
CA GLN A 16 27.52 12.38 -6.62
C GLN A 16 26.14 11.92 -6.14
N ARG A 17 26.14 10.92 -5.26
CA ARG A 17 24.99 10.65 -4.39
C ARG A 17 24.86 11.87 -3.49
N PHE A 18 23.86 12.70 -3.72
CA PHE A 18 23.63 13.88 -2.91
C PHE A 18 23.27 13.44 -1.49
N ASN A 19 24.11 13.79 -0.53
CA ASN A 19 23.71 13.81 0.87
C ASN A 19 22.91 15.10 1.07
N PHE A 20 21.67 14.98 1.51
CA PHE A 20 20.76 16.10 1.71
C PHE A 20 21.12 16.84 3.01
N SER A 21 22.26 17.53 3.01
CA SER A 21 22.80 18.21 4.18
C SER A 21 23.29 19.59 3.78
N ASP A 22 22.36 20.50 3.49
CA ASP A 22 22.70 21.93 3.51
C ASP A 22 22.14 22.64 4.76
N ASP A 23 21.12 22.11 5.47
CA ASP A 23 20.58 22.81 6.65
C ASP A 23 20.09 21.93 7.82
N THR A 24 20.10 20.59 7.72
CA THR A 24 19.74 19.70 8.85
C THR A 24 20.58 18.42 8.80
N GLU A 25 21.26 18.09 9.90
CA GLU A 25 22.16 16.93 10.07
C GLU A 25 21.43 15.57 10.09
N GLU A 26 20.39 15.36 9.26
CA GLU A 26 19.80 14.03 9.14
C GLU A 26 20.52 13.22 8.06
N GLU A 27 21.31 12.23 8.49
CA GLU A 27 21.93 11.25 7.59
C GLU A 27 20.84 10.40 6.92
N VAL A 28 20.54 10.70 5.65
CA VAL A 28 19.58 9.91 4.86
C VAL A 28 20.25 8.65 4.30
N VAL A 29 20.01 7.52 4.95
CA VAL A 29 20.53 6.21 4.52
C VAL A 29 19.59 5.56 3.51
N PHE A 30 19.93 5.62 2.22
CA PHE A 30 19.27 4.80 1.19
C PHE A 30 19.77 3.36 1.17
N ASN A 31 18.91 2.44 0.71
CA ASN A 31 19.27 1.05 0.49
C ASN A 31 20.50 0.92 -0.42
N SER A 32 21.33 -0.09 -0.16
CA SER A 32 22.44 -0.39 -1.05
C SER A 32 21.92 -0.90 -2.38
N LEU A 33 22.49 -0.40 -3.47
CA LEU A 33 22.27 -1.00 -4.78
C LEU A 33 22.74 -2.45 -4.78
N PRO A 34 22.05 -3.36 -5.50
CA PRO A 34 22.48 -4.75 -5.60
C PRO A 34 23.87 -4.88 -6.25
N HIS A 35 24.27 -3.89 -7.06
CA HIS A 35 25.55 -3.88 -7.78
C HIS A 35 26.20 -2.49 -7.76
N SER A 36 27.53 -2.44 -7.95
CA SER A 36 28.33 -1.21 -7.99
C SER A 36 28.13 -0.39 -9.27
N THR A 37 27.69 -1.04 -10.36
CA THR A 37 27.37 -0.38 -11.62
C THR A 37 25.99 -0.77 -12.09
N ILE A 38 25.16 0.22 -12.44
CA ILE A 38 23.92 -0.01 -13.18
C ILE A 38 24.17 0.42 -14.62
N GLN A 39 24.11 -0.52 -15.55
CA GLN A 39 23.92 -0.18 -16.96
C GLN A 39 22.42 -0.20 -17.23
N VAL A 40 21.89 0.91 -17.74
CA VAL A 40 20.52 0.96 -18.21
C VAL A 40 20.56 0.89 -19.72
N ASP A 41 20.09 -0.24 -20.26
CA ASP A 41 19.79 -0.38 -21.68
C ASP A 41 18.35 0.09 -21.88
N VAL A 42 18.15 1.27 -22.47
CA VAL A 42 16.81 1.78 -22.76
C VAL A 42 16.22 1.01 -23.95
N GLY A 43 15.56 -0.10 -23.66
CA GLY A 43 14.59 -0.68 -24.58
C GLY A 43 13.32 0.18 -24.50
N VAL A 44 12.94 0.83 -25.60
CA VAL A 44 11.70 1.62 -25.67
C VAL A 44 10.52 0.65 -25.53
N THR A 45 10.10 0.42 -24.30
CA THR A 45 8.85 -0.27 -23.99
C THR A 45 7.93 0.80 -23.46
N GLU A 46 6.91 1.14 -24.25
CA GLU A 46 5.79 2.06 -23.98
C GLU A 46 6.00 3.02 -22.79
N LEU A 47 6.40 4.27 -23.10
CA LEU A 47 6.43 5.37 -22.15
C LEU A 47 5.01 5.59 -21.61
N ALA A 48 4.73 5.09 -20.41
CA ALA A 48 3.52 5.47 -19.69
C ALA A 48 3.73 6.90 -19.17
N SER A 49 3.27 7.87 -19.97
CA SER A 49 3.16 9.26 -19.54
C SER A 49 2.19 9.32 -18.35
N SER A 50 2.65 9.88 -17.24
CA SER A 50 1.76 10.42 -16.22
C SER A 50 0.92 11.52 -16.87
N SER A 51 -0.40 11.50 -16.67
CA SER A 51 -1.43 12.09 -17.52
C SER A 51 -1.52 13.62 -17.60
N ASN A 52 -0.41 14.36 -17.45
CA ASN A 52 -0.34 15.79 -17.74
C ASN A 52 0.90 16.09 -18.57
N LEU A 53 0.73 16.14 -19.90
CA LEU A 53 1.76 16.59 -20.84
C LEU A 53 2.18 18.06 -20.59
N ASP A 54 1.30 18.84 -19.94
CA ASP A 54 1.45 20.28 -19.76
C ASP A 54 2.18 20.72 -18.48
N ARG A 55 2.72 19.80 -17.65
CA ARG A 55 3.35 20.16 -16.35
C ARG A 55 4.80 19.69 -16.15
N GLY A 56 5.51 19.40 -17.25
CA GLY A 56 6.80 18.70 -17.17
C GLY A 56 6.58 17.21 -16.88
N SER A 57 7.10 16.35 -17.75
CA SER A 57 6.82 14.91 -17.69
C SER A 57 7.85 14.16 -16.84
N ALA A 58 7.37 13.46 -15.82
CA ALA A 58 8.13 12.40 -15.16
C ALA A 58 7.92 11.09 -15.91
N TRP A 59 8.99 10.51 -16.44
CA TRP A 59 8.91 9.30 -17.25
C TRP A 59 9.29 8.07 -16.43
N TYR A 60 8.55 6.97 -16.60
CA TYR A 60 8.96 5.66 -16.12
C TYR A 60 9.77 4.95 -17.19
N LEU A 61 11.02 4.67 -16.88
CA LEU A 61 11.88 3.88 -17.74
C LEU A 61 12.10 2.49 -17.15
N GLY A 62 11.74 1.46 -17.92
CA GLY A 62 12.15 0.09 -17.64
C GLY A 62 13.65 -0.06 -17.88
N ALA A 63 14.39 -0.42 -16.84
CA ALA A 63 15.82 -0.64 -16.88
C ALA A 63 16.13 -2.06 -16.40
N ARG A 64 17.16 -2.69 -16.96
CA ARG A 64 17.68 -3.96 -16.43
C ARG A 64 19.14 -3.74 -16.07
N THR A 65 19.51 -3.98 -14.82
CA THR A 65 20.92 -3.92 -14.42
C THR A 65 21.67 -5.06 -15.11
N ARG A 66 22.86 -4.82 -15.66
CA ARG A 66 23.77 -5.91 -16.03
C ARG A 66 24.80 -6.09 -14.93
N THR A 67 25.07 -7.34 -14.55
CA THR A 67 26.27 -7.69 -13.78
C THR A 67 27.39 -8.05 -14.75
N SER A 68 28.64 -8.03 -14.29
CA SER A 68 29.78 -8.52 -15.06
C SER A 68 29.76 -10.03 -15.31
N ASN A 69 28.87 -10.77 -14.63
CA ASN A 69 28.91 -12.22 -14.50
C ASN A 69 27.70 -12.93 -15.11
N ASP A 70 27.02 -12.35 -16.10
CA ASP A 70 25.82 -12.92 -16.76
C ASP A 70 24.65 -13.32 -15.83
N GLU A 71 24.66 -12.87 -14.57
CA GLU A 71 23.53 -13.11 -13.66
C GLU A 71 22.28 -12.38 -14.16
N PRO A 72 21.07 -12.96 -13.97
CA PRO A 72 19.84 -12.32 -14.37
C PRO A 72 19.69 -10.97 -13.66
N GLY A 73 19.87 -9.92 -14.45
CA GLY A 73 19.81 -8.54 -14.01
C GLY A 73 18.55 -8.19 -13.22
N VAL A 74 18.69 -7.31 -12.23
CA VAL A 74 17.55 -6.74 -11.52
C VAL A 74 16.82 -5.78 -12.46
N GLN A 75 15.51 -5.95 -12.61
CA GLN A 75 14.68 -4.98 -13.32
C GLN A 75 14.37 -3.82 -12.39
N LEU A 76 14.62 -2.61 -12.88
CA LEU A 76 14.40 -1.35 -12.21
C LEU A 76 13.35 -0.55 -12.99
N ALA A 77 12.44 0.10 -12.29
CA ALA A 77 11.71 1.24 -12.85
C ALA A 77 12.42 2.51 -12.40
N ILE A 78 12.63 3.45 -13.31
CA ILE A 78 13.32 4.73 -13.11
C ILE A 78 12.30 5.86 -13.33
N LYS A 79 12.12 6.77 -12.37
CA LYS A 79 11.28 7.99 -12.53
C LYS A 79 12.19 9.18 -12.86
N LEU A 80 12.08 9.70 -14.07
CA LEU A 80 13.04 10.67 -14.62
C LEU A 80 12.39 12.04 -14.88
N ALA A 81 13.01 13.10 -14.38
CA ALA A 81 12.78 14.48 -14.84
C ALA A 81 13.91 14.92 -15.78
N THR A 82 13.54 15.37 -16.98
CA THR A 82 14.45 15.80 -18.04
C THR A 82 14.41 17.32 -18.22
N HIS A 83 15.40 17.88 -18.93
CA HIS A 83 15.46 19.31 -19.28
C HIS A 83 15.34 20.25 -18.08
N ILE A 84 15.95 19.88 -16.95
CA ILE A 84 15.94 20.73 -15.76
C ILE A 84 16.93 21.86 -16.00
N GLU A 85 16.40 22.97 -16.50
CA GLU A 85 17.14 24.22 -16.54
C GLU A 85 17.40 24.72 -15.12
N VAL A 86 18.53 25.37 -14.92
CA VAL A 86 18.97 25.86 -13.59
C VAL A 86 18.09 27.01 -13.09
N GLN A 87 17.20 27.54 -13.93
CA GLN A 87 16.34 28.64 -13.57
C GLN A 87 15.30 28.18 -12.52
N PRO A 88 15.36 28.71 -11.28
CA PRO A 88 14.31 28.49 -10.31
C PRO A 88 12.99 29.01 -10.89
N ARG A 89 11.88 28.30 -10.64
CA ARG A 89 10.50 28.60 -11.12
C ARG A 89 10.12 28.09 -12.51
N THR A 90 10.89 27.17 -13.09
CA THR A 90 10.40 26.38 -14.23
C THR A 90 9.58 25.18 -13.72
N GLU A 91 8.60 24.72 -14.50
CA GLU A 91 7.82 23.53 -14.14
C GLU A 91 8.72 22.29 -13.98
N GLN A 92 9.76 22.17 -14.81
CA GLN A 92 10.73 21.08 -14.74
C GLN A 92 11.49 21.10 -13.40
N TYR A 93 11.79 22.28 -12.87
CA TYR A 93 12.39 22.43 -11.56
C TYR A 93 11.43 21.97 -10.44
N GLU A 94 10.13 22.29 -10.53
CA GLU A 94 9.12 21.82 -9.58
C GLU A 94 8.94 20.30 -9.61
N VAL A 95 8.94 19.69 -10.80
CA VAL A 95 8.91 18.23 -10.95
C VAL A 95 10.16 17.62 -10.32
N ALA A 96 11.34 18.20 -10.55
CA ALA A 96 12.59 17.74 -9.97
C ALA A 96 12.57 17.81 -8.43
N GLN A 97 12.08 18.91 -7.85
CA GLN A 97 11.90 19.03 -6.41
C GLN A 97 10.91 17.99 -5.88
N SER A 98 9.79 17.78 -6.56
CA SER A 98 8.80 16.75 -6.18
C SER A 98 9.41 15.35 -6.15
N LEU A 99 10.28 14.99 -7.11
CA LEU A 99 11.00 13.71 -7.11
C LEU A 99 11.98 13.59 -5.95
N LYS A 100 12.66 14.69 -5.61
CA LYS A 100 13.57 14.75 -4.47
C LYS A 100 12.81 14.57 -3.15
N GLU A 101 11.70 15.28 -2.97
CA GLU A 101 10.84 15.17 -1.80
C GLU A 101 10.25 13.77 -1.65
N GLU A 102 9.78 13.16 -2.74
CA GLU A 102 9.31 11.78 -2.75
C GLU A 102 10.43 10.81 -2.33
N ALA A 103 11.64 10.96 -2.87
CA ALA A 103 12.78 10.11 -2.50
C ALA A 103 13.13 10.21 -1.01
N LEU A 104 13.10 11.43 -0.46
CA LEU A 104 13.25 11.67 0.98
C LEU A 104 12.12 11.01 1.77
N PHE A 105 10.88 11.09 1.30
CA PHE A 105 9.72 10.45 1.92
C PHE A 105 9.90 8.93 2.03
N TYR A 106 10.38 8.27 0.98
CA TYR A 106 10.68 6.83 0.98
C TYR A 106 11.68 6.43 2.06
N SER A 107 12.73 7.25 2.22
CA SER A 107 13.79 6.99 3.20
C SER A 107 13.33 7.19 4.64
N ARG A 108 12.53 8.24 4.89
CA ARG A 108 12.08 8.66 6.22
C ARG A 108 10.90 7.83 6.73
N TYR A 109 9.86 7.69 5.93
CA TYR A 109 8.57 7.16 6.40
C TYR A 109 8.28 5.74 5.91
N LEU A 110 8.80 5.35 4.74
CA LEU A 110 8.41 4.07 4.12
C LEU A 110 9.38 2.91 4.38
N LYS A 111 10.46 3.10 5.14
CA LYS A 111 11.54 2.11 5.34
C LYS A 111 11.04 0.70 5.70
N LYS A 112 10.03 0.58 6.59
CA LYS A 112 9.47 -0.71 7.03
C LYS A 112 8.47 -1.34 6.04
N LEU A 113 8.03 -0.57 5.05
CA LEU A 113 7.01 -0.95 4.07
C LEU A 113 7.62 -1.33 2.71
N GLN A 114 8.87 -0.89 2.46
CA GLN A 114 9.59 -1.18 1.23
C GLN A 114 9.73 -2.68 0.98
N GLY A 115 9.43 -3.10 -0.25
CA GLY A 115 9.43 -4.51 -0.66
C GLY A 115 8.19 -5.29 -0.23
N ARG A 116 7.35 -4.76 0.69
CA ARG A 116 6.12 -5.41 1.17
C ARG A 116 4.87 -4.83 0.50
N VAL A 117 4.64 -3.53 0.68
CA VAL A 117 3.43 -2.84 0.17
C VAL A 117 3.77 -1.61 -0.67
N VAL A 118 5.02 -1.15 -0.60
CA VAL A 118 5.58 -0.15 -1.52
C VAL A 118 6.86 -0.71 -2.15
N PRO A 119 7.29 -0.18 -3.30
CA PRO A 119 8.59 -0.47 -3.89
C PRO A 119 9.77 -0.35 -2.95
N VAL A 120 10.84 -1.11 -3.24
CA VAL A 120 12.16 -0.81 -2.68
C VAL A 120 12.73 0.39 -3.43
N HIS A 121 13.05 1.46 -2.71
CA HIS A 121 13.68 2.66 -3.24
C HIS A 121 15.19 2.59 -3.01
N PHE A 122 15.97 2.52 -4.08
CA PHE A 122 17.43 2.40 -3.98
C PHE A 122 18.18 3.74 -3.84
N GLY A 123 17.56 4.86 -4.19
CA GLY A 123 18.24 6.15 -4.11
C GLY A 123 17.68 7.21 -5.05
N PHE A 124 18.35 8.35 -5.00
CA PHE A 124 18.10 9.53 -5.81
C PHE A 124 19.43 9.95 -6.46
N TRP A 125 19.42 10.23 -7.76
CA TRP A 125 20.61 10.55 -8.53
C TRP A 125 20.38 11.78 -9.39
N ILE A 126 21.43 12.60 -9.54
CA ILE A 126 21.45 13.74 -10.45
C ILE A 126 22.54 13.47 -11.48
N GLY A 127 22.23 13.66 -12.76
CA GLY A 127 23.17 13.41 -13.84
C GLY A 127 23.13 14.47 -14.94
N ARG A 128 24.04 14.30 -15.89
CA ARG A 128 24.06 15.02 -17.17
C ARG A 128 24.05 14.00 -18.29
N THR A 129 23.27 14.26 -19.33
CA THR A 129 23.33 13.49 -20.58
C THR A 129 23.80 14.39 -21.71
N SER A 130 24.29 13.79 -22.80
CA SER A 130 24.63 14.54 -24.01
C SER A 130 23.42 15.22 -24.66
N TRP A 131 22.20 14.74 -24.41
CA TRP A 131 20.95 15.25 -25.00
C TRP A 131 20.11 16.11 -24.06
N ALA A 132 20.23 15.91 -22.74
CA ALA A 132 19.66 16.78 -21.72
C ALA A 132 20.77 17.28 -20.79
N VAL A 133 20.92 18.61 -20.75
CA VAL A 133 21.96 19.35 -20.01
C VAL A 133 22.08 18.87 -18.55
N ARG A 134 20.95 18.61 -17.89
CA ARG A 134 20.83 17.95 -16.58
C ARG A 134 19.55 17.11 -16.52
N PHE A 135 19.62 15.99 -15.82
CA PHE A 135 18.44 15.18 -15.49
C PHE A 135 18.48 14.79 -14.02
N TRP A 136 17.30 14.66 -13.40
CA TRP A 136 17.14 14.15 -12.05
C TRP A 136 16.45 12.81 -12.14
N ASN A 137 17.12 11.77 -11.66
CA ASN A 137 16.64 10.42 -11.64
C ASN A 137 16.21 10.07 -10.22
N GLY A 138 14.91 10.13 -9.99
CA GLY A 138 14.30 9.67 -8.77
C GLY A 138 13.94 8.21 -8.91
N VAL A 139 14.31 7.40 -7.93
CA VAL A 139 13.71 6.09 -7.69
C VAL A 139 14.11 5.02 -8.71
N ALA A 140 15.04 4.15 -8.31
CA ALA A 140 15.10 2.80 -8.87
C ALA A 140 14.23 1.89 -7.99
N ILE A 141 13.20 1.29 -8.60
CA ILE A 141 12.27 0.34 -7.95
C ILE A 141 12.64 -1.07 -8.36
N ARG A 142 12.93 -1.98 -7.41
CA ARG A 142 13.05 -3.40 -7.73
C ARG A 142 11.72 -3.96 -8.22
N GLY A 143 11.61 -4.15 -9.53
CA GLY A 143 10.51 -4.88 -10.15
C GLY A 143 10.88 -6.35 -10.32
N HIS A 144 10.13 -7.28 -9.74
CA HIS A 144 9.98 -8.60 -10.35
C HIS A 144 9.39 -8.44 -11.76
N ALA A 145 9.86 -9.24 -12.73
CA ALA A 145 9.27 -9.22 -14.07
C ALA A 145 7.74 -9.32 -14.00
N GLY A 146 7.02 -8.48 -14.76
CA GLY A 146 5.56 -8.55 -14.87
C GLY A 146 4.75 -7.56 -14.00
N TRP A 147 5.34 -6.52 -13.42
CA TRP A 147 4.53 -5.42 -12.87
C TRP A 147 3.80 -4.70 -13.99
N ARG A 148 2.48 -4.66 -13.88
CA ARG A 148 1.63 -3.83 -14.72
C ARG A 148 0.95 -2.81 -13.83
N SER A 149 0.98 -1.53 -14.23
CA SER A 149 0.03 -0.57 -13.68
C SER A 149 -1.37 -1.14 -13.90
N ILE A 150 -2.22 -1.03 -12.89
CA ILE A 150 -3.59 -1.47 -13.03
C ILE A 150 -4.31 -0.52 -13.98
N ARG A 151 -4.20 -0.79 -15.29
CA ARG A 151 -5.25 -0.46 -16.26
C ARG A 151 -6.42 -1.43 -16.05
N MET A 152 -6.92 -1.56 -14.81
CA MET A 152 -8.26 -2.11 -14.63
C MET A 152 -9.19 -1.05 -15.21
N LYS A 153 -9.66 -1.30 -16.43
CA LYS A 153 -10.91 -0.72 -16.91
C LYS A 153 -12.05 -1.25 -16.03
N ILE A 154 -12.13 -0.79 -14.77
CA ILE A 154 -13.29 -0.99 -13.90
C ILE A 154 -14.40 -0.15 -14.54
N GLY A 155 -15.17 -0.75 -15.43
CA GLY A 155 -16.32 -0.08 -16.05
C GLY A 155 -16.59 -0.38 -17.53
N THR A 156 -15.69 -0.99 -18.30
CA THR A 156 -16.02 -1.35 -19.70
C THR A 156 -16.13 -2.87 -19.89
N PRO A 157 -17.35 -3.40 -20.13
CA PRO A 157 -17.58 -4.84 -20.31
C PRO A 157 -16.98 -5.46 -21.58
N ARG A 158 -16.27 -4.71 -22.46
CA ARG A 158 -16.24 -5.07 -23.89
C ARG A 158 -14.98 -5.71 -24.49
N PHE A 159 -13.80 -5.73 -23.85
CA PHE A 159 -12.56 -6.03 -24.62
C PHE A 159 -11.76 -7.30 -24.31
N PHE A 160 -12.29 -8.27 -23.55
CA PHE A 160 -11.63 -9.58 -23.41
C PHE A 160 -12.69 -10.68 -23.43
N PHE A 161 -12.99 -11.20 -24.63
CA PHE A 161 -14.12 -12.11 -24.88
C PHE A 161 -13.78 -13.61 -24.78
N PHE A 162 -12.51 -13.98 -24.61
CA PHE A 162 -12.11 -15.38 -24.56
C PHE A 162 -11.27 -15.66 -23.32
N HIS A 163 -11.92 -15.76 -22.14
CA HIS A 163 -11.59 -16.68 -21.05
C HIS A 163 -12.53 -16.44 -19.85
N ARG A 164 -13.35 -17.46 -19.53
CA ARG A 164 -14.22 -17.68 -18.36
C ARG A 164 -14.51 -16.46 -17.44
N LYS A 165 -15.73 -15.92 -17.53
CA LYS A 165 -16.30 -14.89 -16.62
C LYS A 165 -16.09 -15.16 -15.12
N ALA A 166 -16.13 -16.43 -14.70
CA ALA A 166 -15.93 -16.82 -13.29
C ALA A 166 -14.50 -16.60 -12.78
N PHE A 167 -13.48 -16.85 -13.61
CA PHE A 167 -12.07 -16.64 -13.22
C PHE A 167 -11.78 -15.14 -13.05
N ARG A 168 -12.34 -14.32 -13.94
CA ARG A 168 -12.17 -12.85 -13.93
C ARG A 168 -12.73 -12.21 -12.66
N GLN A 169 -13.88 -12.66 -12.14
CA GLN A 169 -14.46 -12.10 -10.92
C GLN A 169 -13.66 -12.47 -9.65
N THR A 170 -13.25 -13.73 -9.52
CA THR A 170 -12.47 -14.17 -8.35
C THR A 170 -11.10 -13.51 -8.31
N PHE A 171 -10.42 -13.40 -9.45
CA PHE A 171 -9.13 -12.72 -9.59
C PHE A 171 -9.21 -11.25 -9.17
N VAL A 172 -10.19 -10.50 -9.71
CA VAL A 172 -10.41 -9.09 -9.36
C VAL A 172 -10.72 -8.91 -7.87
N ARG A 173 -11.48 -9.84 -7.27
CA ARG A 173 -11.85 -9.76 -5.83
C ARG A 173 -10.65 -9.96 -4.91
N VAL A 174 -9.79 -10.94 -5.19
CA VAL A 174 -8.59 -11.19 -4.36
C VAL A 174 -7.65 -10.00 -4.38
N HIS A 175 -7.46 -9.35 -5.53
CA HIS A 175 -6.53 -8.23 -5.64
C HIS A 175 -7.01 -7.00 -4.88
N ARG A 176 -8.32 -6.71 -4.95
CA ARG A 176 -8.93 -5.60 -4.19
C ARG A 176 -8.68 -5.75 -2.69
N MET A 177 -8.77 -6.96 -2.15
CA MET A 177 -8.47 -7.22 -0.75
C MET A 177 -6.97 -7.04 -0.44
N LYS A 178 -6.07 -7.47 -1.35
CA LYS A 178 -4.63 -7.24 -1.20
C LYS A 178 -4.29 -5.75 -1.20
N PHE A 179 -4.88 -4.95 -2.10
CA PHE A 179 -4.72 -3.49 -2.06
C PHE A 179 -5.32 -2.88 -0.80
N GLY A 180 -6.50 -3.33 -0.36
CA GLY A 180 -7.08 -2.87 0.90
C GLY A 180 -6.11 -3.08 2.07
N ALA A 181 -5.54 -4.28 2.18
CA ALA A 181 -4.53 -4.58 3.19
C ALA A 181 -3.23 -3.75 3.05
N ALA A 182 -2.77 -3.53 1.81
CA ALA A 182 -1.59 -2.71 1.54
C ALA A 182 -1.78 -1.24 1.95
N ILE A 183 -2.95 -0.68 1.65
CA ILE A 183 -3.32 0.68 2.05
C ILE A 183 -3.44 0.76 3.57
N GLN A 184 -4.11 -0.20 4.23
CA GLN A 184 -4.15 -0.24 5.69
C GLN A 184 -2.75 -0.26 6.33
N ALA A 185 -1.82 -1.01 5.75
CA ALA A 185 -0.44 -1.05 6.23
C ALA A 185 0.29 0.30 6.11
N LEU A 186 -0.08 1.18 5.15
CA LEU A 186 0.41 2.56 5.12
C LEU A 186 -0.11 3.34 6.32
N HIS A 187 -1.43 3.31 6.56
CA HIS A 187 -2.02 4.02 7.69
C HIS A 187 -1.57 3.49 9.05
N ASP A 188 -1.26 2.19 9.16
CA ASP A 188 -0.67 1.60 10.37
C ASP A 188 0.80 2.00 10.59
N ALA A 189 1.46 2.51 9.55
CA ALA A 189 2.78 3.12 9.63
C ALA A 189 2.70 4.66 9.72
N ASP A 190 1.54 5.20 10.07
CA ASP A 190 1.24 6.64 10.16
C ASP A 190 1.53 7.39 8.84
N VAL A 191 1.19 6.78 7.70
CA VAL A 191 1.32 7.38 6.37
C VAL A 191 -0.05 7.54 5.71
N GLU A 192 -0.31 8.72 5.15
CA GLU A 192 -1.46 9.03 4.30
C GLU A 192 -0.94 9.41 2.90
N HIS A 193 -1.49 8.80 1.85
CA HIS A 193 -0.96 8.93 0.49
C HIS A 193 -1.56 10.13 -0.28
N ARG A 194 -2.80 10.50 0.04
CA ARG A 194 -3.57 11.64 -0.48
C ARG A 194 -3.91 11.62 -1.98
N GLN A 195 -3.62 10.51 -2.67
CA GLN A 195 -3.87 10.33 -4.11
C GLN A 195 -4.43 8.94 -4.43
N LEU A 196 -4.96 8.21 -3.43
CA LEU A 196 -5.51 6.86 -3.62
C LEU A 196 -6.92 6.84 -4.23
N ASP A 197 -7.38 7.95 -4.78
CA ASP A 197 -8.53 8.04 -5.67
C ASP A 197 -8.16 7.72 -7.14
N ASP A 198 -6.86 7.77 -7.49
CA ASP A 198 -6.35 7.33 -8.79
C ASP A 198 -5.73 5.91 -8.75
N ARG A 199 -6.12 5.09 -9.72
CA ARG A 199 -5.65 3.69 -9.86
C ARG A 199 -4.25 3.58 -10.41
N HIS A 200 -3.71 4.64 -11.03
CA HIS A 200 -2.35 4.60 -11.56
C HIS A 200 -1.30 4.43 -10.46
N HIS A 201 -1.64 4.76 -9.21
CA HIS A 201 -0.84 4.54 -8.01
C HIS A 201 -0.82 3.10 -7.52
N LEU A 202 -1.60 2.20 -8.14
CA LEU A 202 -1.75 0.81 -7.72
C LEU A 202 -1.09 -0.11 -8.76
N LEU A 203 0.03 -0.72 -8.38
CA LEU A 203 0.76 -1.69 -9.19
C LEU A 203 0.44 -3.12 -8.76
N TYR A 204 0.28 -4.01 -9.74
CA TYR A 204 0.06 -5.43 -9.49
C TYR A 204 1.00 -6.28 -10.35
N ASN A 205 1.57 -7.33 -9.74
CA ASN A 205 2.37 -8.32 -10.43
C ASN A 205 1.52 -9.58 -10.66
N GLU A 206 1.21 -9.88 -11.92
CA GLU A 206 0.42 -11.08 -12.28
C GLU A 206 1.10 -12.39 -11.90
N GLY A 207 2.44 -12.44 -11.95
CA GLY A 207 3.21 -13.66 -11.67
C GLY A 207 3.28 -14.00 -10.19
N SER A 208 3.58 -13.02 -9.33
CA SER A 208 3.66 -13.25 -7.87
C SER A 208 2.35 -13.00 -7.14
N GLY A 209 1.39 -12.33 -7.78
CA GLY A 209 0.18 -11.86 -7.12
C GLY A 209 0.40 -10.71 -6.14
N ASP A 210 1.57 -10.08 -6.17
CA ASP A 210 1.92 -8.99 -5.28
C ASP A 210 1.27 -7.68 -5.70
N VAL A 211 0.98 -6.83 -4.71
CA VAL A 211 0.47 -5.47 -4.90
C VAL A 211 1.46 -4.45 -4.35
N ARG A 212 1.60 -3.29 -5.00
CA ARG A 212 2.42 -2.19 -4.52
C ARG A 212 1.71 -0.86 -4.76
N ILE A 213 1.95 0.08 -3.87
CA ILE A 213 1.47 1.46 -3.95
C ILE A 213 2.64 2.35 -4.32
N VAL A 214 2.45 3.30 -5.25
CA VAL A 214 3.50 4.15 -5.82
C VAL A 214 3.05 5.60 -5.99
N ASP A 215 4.04 6.49 -6.16
CA ASP A 215 3.87 7.94 -6.32
C ASP A 215 3.45 8.62 -5.02
N PHE A 216 4.42 8.83 -4.13
CA PHE A 216 4.22 9.45 -2.82
C PHE A 216 4.48 10.96 -2.86
N THR A 217 4.27 11.61 -4.00
CA THR A 217 4.55 13.04 -4.20
C THR A 217 3.67 13.94 -3.34
N GLN A 218 2.43 13.53 -3.03
CA GLN A 218 1.56 14.29 -2.12
C GLN A 218 1.38 13.62 -0.75
N ALA A 219 2.14 12.56 -0.48
CA ALA A 219 1.97 11.81 0.76
C ALA A 219 2.43 12.59 1.98
N THR A 220 1.79 12.34 3.12
CA THR A 220 2.15 12.91 4.42
C THR A 220 2.52 11.80 5.39
N GLY A 221 3.57 12.06 6.18
CA GLY A 221 3.97 11.21 7.29
C GLY A 221 3.35 11.70 8.60
N ARG A 222 3.40 10.85 9.64
CA ARG A 222 2.83 11.13 10.98
C ARG A 222 1.30 11.28 10.96
N HIS A 223 0.64 10.67 9.97
CA HIS A 223 -0.82 10.59 9.92
C HIS A 223 -1.33 9.69 11.05
N VAL A 224 -1.98 10.26 12.05
CA VAL A 224 -2.61 9.47 13.11
C VAL A 224 -3.96 8.97 12.63
N CYS A 225 -3.96 7.80 11.98
CA CYS A 225 -5.18 7.20 11.48
C CYS A 225 -6.14 6.88 12.64
N GLN A 226 -7.36 7.44 12.61
CA GLN A 226 -8.36 7.23 13.67
C GLN A 226 -9.42 6.19 13.29
N ARG A 227 -9.11 5.35 12.29
CA ARG A 227 -10.11 4.47 11.69
C ARG A 227 -10.70 3.49 12.69
N GLN A 228 -12.00 3.21 12.58
CA GLN A 228 -12.67 2.24 13.47
C GLN A 228 -13.07 0.96 12.77
N LEU A 229 -12.83 0.89 11.46
CA LEU A 229 -13.14 -0.25 10.62
C LEU A 229 -11.91 -0.63 9.81
N PRO A 230 -11.67 -1.94 9.60
CA PRO A 230 -10.67 -2.36 8.64
C PRO A 230 -11.20 -2.14 7.22
N LEU A 231 -10.27 -1.92 6.28
CA LEU A 231 -10.56 -1.74 4.86
C LEU A 231 -10.84 -3.10 4.19
N ILE A 232 -12.02 -3.64 4.48
CA ILE A 232 -12.53 -4.87 3.90
C ILE A 232 -13.82 -4.61 3.13
N ARG A 233 -14.41 -5.69 2.58
CA ARG A 233 -15.68 -5.57 1.88
C ARG A 233 -16.84 -5.36 2.86
N TYR A 234 -17.63 -4.32 2.62
CA TYR A 234 -18.90 -4.02 3.27
C TYR A 234 -20.01 -3.87 2.21
N ALA A 235 -21.26 -4.12 2.60
CA ALA A 235 -22.43 -3.90 1.76
C ALA A 235 -22.76 -2.40 1.63
N ALA A 236 -22.47 -1.62 2.66
CA ALA A 236 -22.58 -0.16 2.68
C ALA A 236 -21.22 0.51 2.51
N CYS A 237 -21.24 1.79 2.14
CA CYS A 237 -20.09 2.67 2.26
C CYS A 237 -20.13 3.35 3.63
N PRO A 238 -19.08 3.22 4.46
CA PRO A 238 -19.07 3.87 5.76
C PRO A 238 -18.97 5.38 5.59
N SER A 239 -19.72 6.11 6.41
CA SER A 239 -19.61 7.55 6.56
C SER A 239 -18.29 7.93 7.24
N GLU A 240 -17.90 9.19 7.10
CA GLU A 240 -16.74 9.76 7.77
C GLU A 240 -16.82 9.64 9.29
N LYS A 241 -18.04 9.69 9.85
CA LYS A 241 -18.28 9.47 11.30
C LYS A 241 -17.89 8.07 11.76
N ILE A 242 -18.09 7.05 10.91
CA ILE A 242 -17.78 5.66 11.21
C ILE A 242 -16.32 5.35 10.86
N MET A 243 -15.90 5.65 9.62
CA MET A 243 -14.56 5.30 9.14
C MET A 243 -13.47 6.21 9.70
N ARG A 244 -13.76 7.49 9.99
CA ARG A 244 -12.82 8.50 10.52
C ARG A 244 -11.50 8.65 9.75
N CYS A 245 -11.54 8.40 8.44
CA CYS A 245 -10.41 8.59 7.54
C CYS A 245 -10.93 8.65 6.10
N ASP A 246 -10.88 9.84 5.48
CA ASP A 246 -11.42 10.07 4.14
C ASP A 246 -10.67 9.30 3.05
N GLU A 247 -9.34 9.25 3.13
CA GLU A 247 -8.54 8.48 2.18
C GLU A 247 -8.98 7.00 2.14
N LEU A 248 -9.25 6.40 3.29
CA LEU A 248 -9.72 5.01 3.33
C LEU A 248 -11.14 4.84 2.79
N ILE A 249 -12.01 5.85 2.94
CA ILE A 249 -13.33 5.87 2.29
C ILE A 249 -13.16 5.87 0.77
N GLN A 250 -12.33 6.77 0.25
CA GLN A 250 -12.06 6.92 -1.17
C GLN A 250 -11.42 5.64 -1.75
N ALA A 251 -10.40 5.11 -1.09
CA ALA A 251 -9.75 3.85 -1.46
C ALA A 251 -10.74 2.67 -1.48
N GLY A 252 -11.60 2.55 -0.47
CA GLY A 252 -12.59 1.47 -0.41
C GLY A 252 -13.64 1.56 -1.51
N LYS A 253 -14.05 2.77 -1.91
CA LYS A 253 -14.89 3.01 -3.09
C LYS A 253 -14.15 2.65 -4.38
N LEU A 254 -12.91 3.12 -4.53
CA LEU A 254 -12.08 2.87 -5.72
C LEU A 254 -11.89 1.37 -5.97
N LEU A 255 -11.60 0.63 -4.91
CA LEU A 255 -11.41 -0.82 -4.92
C LEU A 255 -12.74 -1.58 -4.99
N GLY A 256 -13.90 -0.91 -4.91
CA GLY A 256 -15.22 -1.56 -4.84
C GLY A 256 -15.32 -2.53 -3.67
N LEU A 257 -14.70 -2.18 -2.54
CA LEU A 257 -14.86 -2.85 -1.26
C LEU A 257 -16.15 -2.36 -0.57
N PHE A 258 -16.59 -1.15 -0.85
CA PHE A 258 -17.80 -0.58 -0.29
C PHE A 258 -18.94 -0.63 -1.31
N GLY A 259 -20.09 -1.15 -0.88
CA GLY A 259 -21.30 -1.18 -1.67
C GLY A 259 -22.16 0.07 -1.50
N SER A 260 -23.41 -0.03 -1.95
CA SER A 260 -24.39 1.08 -1.96
C SER A 260 -25.55 0.85 -0.99
N ALA A 261 -25.50 -0.19 -0.15
CA ALA A 261 -26.54 -0.40 0.85
C ALA A 261 -26.51 0.74 1.90
N PRO A 262 -27.65 1.03 2.55
CA PRO A 262 -27.67 1.90 3.72
C PRO A 262 -26.78 1.37 4.84
N GLU A 263 -26.03 2.25 5.53
CA GLU A 263 -25.13 1.88 6.64
C GLU A 263 -25.85 1.14 7.77
N ASP A 264 -27.10 1.51 8.04
CA ASP A 264 -27.93 0.89 9.06
C ASP A 264 -28.41 -0.53 8.67
N GLN A 265 -28.28 -0.94 7.42
CA GLN A 265 -28.62 -2.28 6.97
C GLN A 265 -27.39 -3.21 6.90
N ASP A 266 -26.18 -2.65 6.96
CA ASP A 266 -24.95 -3.42 6.92
C ASP A 266 -24.62 -4.04 8.27
N THR A 267 -25.08 -5.28 8.46
CA THR A 267 -24.86 -6.03 9.70
C THR A 267 -23.38 -6.33 9.97
N ASP A 268 -22.54 -6.50 8.94
CA ASP A 268 -21.10 -6.77 9.10
C ASP A 268 -20.39 -5.51 9.61
N MET A 269 -20.71 -4.36 9.02
CA MET A 269 -20.19 -3.05 9.45
C MET A 269 -20.61 -2.74 10.90
N LYS A 270 -21.89 -2.94 11.25
CA LYS A 270 -22.37 -2.76 12.62
C LYS A 270 -21.63 -3.65 13.63
N ARG A 271 -21.43 -4.92 13.30
CA ARG A 271 -20.70 -5.87 14.15
C ARG A 271 -19.24 -5.47 14.32
N ALA A 272 -18.59 -5.09 13.23
CA ALA A 272 -17.23 -4.58 13.26
C ALA A 272 -17.15 -3.38 14.23
N CYS A 273 -18.02 -2.38 14.07
CA CYS A 273 -18.06 -1.21 14.95
C CYS A 273 -18.26 -1.57 16.42
N MET A 274 -19.24 -2.43 16.71
CA MET A 274 -19.52 -2.87 18.08
C MET A 274 -18.33 -3.63 18.69
N PHE A 275 -17.69 -4.51 17.92
CA PHE A 275 -16.52 -5.26 18.38
C PHE A 275 -15.37 -4.30 18.72
N TYR A 276 -15.05 -3.36 17.83
CA TYR A 276 -13.99 -2.37 18.07
C TYR A 276 -14.28 -1.52 19.32
N LYS A 277 -15.50 -0.99 19.46
CA LYS A 277 -15.91 -0.22 20.64
C LYS A 277 -15.76 -1.04 21.93
N ARG A 278 -16.15 -2.32 21.91
CA ARG A 278 -15.98 -3.23 23.04
C ARG A 278 -14.51 -3.42 23.40
N GLN A 279 -13.63 -3.67 22.42
CA GLN A 279 -12.19 -3.84 22.68
C GLN A 279 -11.57 -2.57 23.28
N ARG A 280 -11.96 -1.40 22.77
CA ARG A 280 -11.53 -0.11 23.33
C ARG A 280 -12.02 0.10 24.77
N ALA A 281 -13.26 -0.30 25.07
CA ALA A 281 -13.80 -0.25 26.44
C ALA A 281 -13.07 -1.21 27.40
N LEU A 282 -12.49 -2.29 26.89
CA LEU A 282 -11.63 -3.21 27.65
C LEU A 282 -10.17 -2.72 27.80
N GLY A 283 -9.85 -1.51 27.32
CA GLY A 283 -8.54 -0.90 27.47
C GLY A 283 -7.50 -1.32 26.43
N LEU A 284 -7.88 -2.07 25.37
CA LEU A 284 -6.94 -2.38 24.30
C LEU A 284 -6.49 -1.11 23.58
N SER A 285 -5.21 -1.06 23.20
CA SER A 285 -4.69 0.01 22.35
C SER A 285 -5.42 0.08 21.01
N HIS A 286 -5.31 1.21 20.32
CA HIS A 286 -6.00 1.40 19.04
C HIS A 286 -5.60 0.33 18.00
N SER A 287 -4.29 0.11 17.82
CA SER A 287 -3.75 -0.88 16.90
C SER A 287 -4.17 -2.31 17.24
N LEU A 288 -4.12 -2.70 18.52
CA LEU A 288 -4.53 -4.05 18.95
C LEU A 288 -6.04 -4.26 18.79
N ALA A 289 -6.86 -3.25 19.06
CA ALA A 289 -8.30 -3.32 18.85
C ALA A 289 -8.66 -3.50 17.36
N LEU A 290 -7.94 -2.82 16.46
CA LEU A 290 -8.12 -2.97 15.00
C LEU A 290 -7.67 -4.33 14.49
N GLU A 291 -6.52 -4.83 14.94
CA GLU A 291 -6.04 -6.17 14.57
C GLU A 291 -7.02 -7.25 15.04
N ALA A 292 -7.45 -7.19 16.31
CA ALA A 292 -8.44 -8.12 16.84
C ALA A 292 -9.77 -8.08 16.07
N GLN A 293 -10.21 -6.87 15.67
CA GLN A 293 -11.40 -6.68 14.86
C GLN A 293 -11.26 -7.31 13.46
N LEU A 294 -10.11 -7.12 12.81
CA LEU A 294 -9.83 -7.73 11.50
C LEU A 294 -9.86 -9.26 11.60
N GLN A 295 -9.17 -9.83 12.59
CA GLN A 295 -9.16 -11.28 12.83
C GLN A 295 -10.57 -11.83 13.10
N PHE A 296 -11.37 -11.13 13.90
CA PHE A 296 -12.77 -11.48 14.15
C PHE A 296 -13.57 -11.53 12.84
N LEU A 297 -13.45 -10.51 11.98
CA LEU A 297 -14.20 -10.43 10.73
C LEU A 297 -13.76 -11.50 9.71
N LEU A 298 -12.47 -11.81 9.63
CA LEU A 298 -11.96 -12.88 8.77
C LEU A 298 -12.54 -14.23 9.20
N ARG A 299 -12.41 -14.58 10.48
CA ARG A 299 -12.99 -15.82 11.03
C ARG A 299 -14.51 -15.88 10.88
N TYR A 300 -15.20 -14.77 11.14
CA TYR A 300 -16.65 -14.68 11.01
C TYR A 300 -17.09 -14.94 9.57
N ARG A 301 -16.42 -14.32 8.59
CA ARG A 301 -16.73 -14.50 7.17
C ARG A 301 -16.46 -15.93 6.75
N ASP A 302 -15.30 -16.50 7.07
CA ASP A 302 -14.99 -17.88 6.67
C ASP A 302 -16.06 -18.86 7.16
N ASN A 303 -16.44 -18.74 8.43
CA ASN A 303 -17.52 -19.55 9.02
C ASN A 303 -18.88 -19.33 8.33
N HIS A 304 -19.22 -18.09 7.98
CA HIS A 304 -20.49 -17.78 7.34
C HIS A 304 -20.52 -18.27 5.88
N TRP A 305 -19.45 -18.05 5.10
CA TRP A 305 -19.33 -18.52 3.72
C TRP A 305 -19.39 -20.04 3.61
N HIS A 306 -18.74 -20.75 4.55
CA HIS A 306 -18.85 -22.21 4.61
C HIS A 306 -20.30 -22.65 4.84
N ARG A 307 -21.06 -21.97 5.70
CA ARG A 307 -22.48 -22.31 5.96
C ARG A 307 -23.39 -21.99 4.80
N THR A 308 -23.30 -20.81 4.18
CA THR A 308 -24.15 -20.45 3.03
C THR A 308 -23.84 -21.31 1.80
N GLY A 309 -22.55 -21.57 1.52
CA GLY A 309 -22.16 -22.46 0.42
C GLY A 309 -22.61 -23.91 0.63
N GLN A 310 -22.57 -24.41 1.87
CA GLN A 310 -23.15 -25.71 2.20
C GLN A 310 -24.68 -25.74 2.06
N LEU A 311 -25.38 -24.65 2.43
CA LEU A 311 -26.84 -24.58 2.30
C LEU A 311 -27.27 -24.59 0.82
N GLU A 312 -26.54 -23.90 -0.05
CA GLU A 312 -26.78 -23.93 -1.51
C GLU A 312 -26.41 -25.29 -2.11
N SER A 313 -25.31 -25.91 -1.67
CA SER A 313 -24.93 -27.26 -2.08
C SER A 313 -25.94 -28.32 -1.61
N LEU A 314 -26.51 -28.17 -0.41
CA LEU A 314 -27.58 -29.00 0.12
C LEU A 314 -28.86 -28.91 -0.73
N LYS A 315 -29.24 -27.70 -1.14
CA LYS A 315 -30.38 -27.48 -2.07
C LYS A 315 -30.15 -28.14 -3.43
N LEU A 316 -28.90 -28.25 -3.89
CA LEU A 316 -28.55 -28.84 -5.18
C LEU A 316 -28.34 -30.36 -5.14
N THR A 317 -27.89 -30.93 -4.02
CA THR A 317 -27.44 -32.33 -3.96
C THR A 317 -28.30 -33.25 -3.09
N GLY A 318 -29.26 -32.71 -2.32
CA GLY A 318 -30.26 -33.50 -1.59
C GLY A 318 -29.72 -34.41 -0.47
N ARG A 319 -28.41 -34.41 -0.17
CA ARG A 319 -27.82 -35.22 0.90
C ARG A 319 -27.05 -34.36 1.91
N PRO A 320 -27.40 -34.41 3.20
CA PRO A 320 -26.65 -33.71 4.23
C PRO A 320 -25.30 -34.37 4.50
N ARG A 321 -24.22 -33.58 4.39
CA ARG A 321 -22.93 -33.94 4.97
C ARG A 321 -22.95 -33.61 6.47
N SER A 322 -22.44 -34.53 7.29
CA SER A 322 -22.38 -34.37 8.75
C SER A 322 -21.58 -33.12 9.13
N CYS A 323 -22.23 -32.20 9.86
CA CYS A 323 -21.63 -30.95 10.34
C CYS A 323 -20.89 -31.18 11.66
N THR A 324 -19.61 -30.82 11.73
CA THR A 324 -18.94 -30.52 12.99
C THR A 324 -19.35 -29.11 13.45
N ARG A 325 -20.03 -29.01 14.58
CA ARG A 325 -20.34 -27.72 15.22
C ARG A 325 -19.04 -27.11 15.74
N HIS A 326 -18.68 -25.92 15.26
CA HIS A 326 -17.68 -25.09 15.93
C HIS A 326 -18.37 -24.15 16.93
N SER A 327 -17.82 -24.12 18.14
CA SER A 327 -18.28 -23.31 19.28
C SER A 327 -18.11 -21.80 19.02
N PRO A 328 -18.95 -20.94 19.65
CA PRO A 328 -18.77 -19.49 19.60
C PRO A 328 -17.40 -19.06 20.12
N VAL A 329 -16.94 -17.87 19.72
CA VAL A 329 -15.71 -17.26 20.26
C VAL A 329 -15.95 -16.96 21.72
N THR A 330 -15.42 -17.82 22.58
CA THR A 330 -15.52 -17.70 24.03
C THR A 330 -14.39 -16.81 24.57
N PRO A 331 -14.48 -16.32 25.82
CA PRO A 331 -13.38 -15.60 26.48
C PRO A 331 -12.05 -16.35 26.40
N GLU A 332 -12.05 -17.68 26.40
CA GLU A 332 -10.84 -18.50 26.27
C GLU A 332 -10.16 -18.36 24.89
N VAL A 333 -10.92 -18.14 23.81
CA VAL A 333 -10.36 -17.86 22.47
C VAL A 333 -9.70 -16.48 22.43
N ILE A 334 -10.26 -15.51 23.15
CA ILE A 334 -9.67 -14.17 23.29
C ILE A 334 -8.38 -14.24 24.10
N ASP A 335 -8.38 -14.98 25.20
CA ASP A 335 -7.18 -15.18 26.01
C ASP A 335 -6.10 -15.98 25.26
N THR A 336 -6.49 -16.89 24.37
CA THR A 336 -5.54 -17.60 23.47
C THR A 336 -4.91 -16.63 22.48
N ILE A 337 -5.69 -15.73 21.87
CA ILE A 337 -5.17 -14.69 20.97
C ILE A 337 -4.22 -13.74 21.71
N LEU A 338 -4.57 -13.30 22.92
CA LEU A 338 -3.71 -12.45 23.76
C LEU A 338 -2.41 -13.17 24.15
N LYS A 339 -2.48 -14.48 24.42
CA LYS A 339 -1.33 -15.33 24.76
C LYS A 339 -0.41 -15.59 23.56
N GLU A 340 -0.96 -15.87 22.39
CA GLU A 340 -0.21 -16.09 21.14
C GLU A 340 0.43 -14.81 20.60
N THR A 341 -0.17 -13.65 20.85
CA THR A 341 0.39 -12.34 20.47
C THR A 341 1.40 -11.78 21.48
N GLY A 342 1.66 -12.49 22.58
CA GLY A 342 2.62 -12.06 23.61
C GLY A 342 2.14 -10.89 24.48
N VAL A 343 0.85 -10.56 24.44
CA VAL A 343 0.28 -9.44 25.18
C VAL A 343 -0.23 -9.93 26.55
N SER A 344 0.58 -9.70 27.59
CA SER A 344 0.15 -9.93 28.98
C SER A 344 -0.82 -8.84 29.45
N ARG A 345 -1.90 -9.22 30.14
CA ARG A 345 -2.72 -8.29 30.94
C ARG A 345 -1.86 -7.74 32.09
N ARG A 346 -1.02 -6.73 31.84
CA ARG A 346 -0.35 -6.01 32.92
C ARG A 346 -1.37 -5.10 33.62
N GLY A 347 -1.84 -5.60 34.77
CA GLY A 347 -2.20 -4.86 35.98
C GLY A 347 -2.95 -3.54 35.79
N SER A 348 -4.28 -3.60 35.81
CA SER A 348 -5.07 -2.50 36.36
C SER A 348 -4.72 -2.39 37.84
N ASN A 349 -3.83 -1.46 38.19
CA ASN A 349 -3.67 -1.05 39.59
C ASN A 349 -5.03 -0.55 40.07
N SER A 350 -5.57 -1.24 41.08
CA SER A 350 -6.72 -0.81 41.83
C SER A 350 -6.45 0.59 42.39
N ILE A 351 -7.08 1.60 41.82
CA ILE A 351 -7.24 2.89 42.49
C ILE A 351 -8.17 2.62 43.68
N ARG A 352 -7.58 2.40 44.84
CA ARG A 352 -8.28 2.48 46.13
C ARG A 352 -8.70 3.93 46.29
N ILE A 353 -9.94 4.24 45.97
CA ILE A 353 -10.59 5.49 46.34
C ILE A 353 -10.66 5.48 47.87
N ARG A 354 -9.81 6.26 48.53
CA ARG A 354 -9.98 6.61 49.94
C ARG A 354 -11.14 7.60 50.02
N SER A 355 -12.22 7.18 50.64
CA SER A 355 -13.32 8.04 51.06
C SER A 355 -12.82 8.99 52.15
N ASN A 356 -12.71 10.28 51.82
CA ASN A 356 -12.66 11.33 52.82
C ASN A 356 -14.08 11.66 53.24
N THR A 357 -14.43 11.27 54.46
CA THR A 357 -15.56 11.80 55.23
C THR A 357 -15.20 13.19 55.73
N PHE A 358 -16.01 14.19 55.37
CA PHE A 358 -16.08 15.47 56.05
C PHE A 358 -17.44 15.57 56.75
N SER A 359 -17.39 15.78 58.06
CA SER A 359 -18.26 16.66 58.88
C SER A 359 -17.81 16.54 60.35
N PRO A 360 -18.07 17.52 61.24
CA PRO A 360 -19.18 18.49 61.21
C PRO A 360 -18.96 19.68 60.28
#